data_AF-A0A1L9UGT2-F1
#
_entry.id   AF-A0A1L9UGT2-F1
#
_cell.length_a   1.000
_cell.length_b   1.000
_cell.length_c   1.000
_cell.angle_alpha   90.00
_cell.angle_beta   90.00
_cell.angle_gamma   90.00
#
_symmetry.space_group_name_H-M   'P 1'
#
loop_
_entity.id
_entity.type
_entity.pdbx_description
1 polymer ?
#
loop_
_entity_poly.entity_id
_entity_poly.type
_entity_poly.pdbx_seq_one_letter_code
_entity_poly.pdbx_strand_id
1 'polypeptide(L)'
;MNLPYPKKSLYAAPIRILVDTRIHLLPGDTNEDRNTYLINHICHLHWLAEFNPIQHRRYAFSTDRFPTESTRCLFLVDYGHTSSKDEDEDVPVVYYKWTGENLTPLPILAYEAWIKNKLKYVYPFTPPTPWQDCNNPDRRREMLLSKVLWSTSSGGATDDDLRSLRDNEEDWAWLKASLDPEVFGAFLYEARRRIY
;
A
#
# COMPACT_ATOMS: atom_id res chain seq x y z
N MET A 1 1.13 -18.16 -22.36
CA MET A 1 1.21 -17.18 -21.25
C MET A 1 -0.19 -16.65 -21.04
N ASN A 2 -0.87 -17.01 -19.95
CA ASN A 2 -2.17 -16.42 -19.62
C ASN A 2 -1.91 -15.03 -19.06
N LEU A 3 -2.32 -14.00 -19.79
CA LEU A 3 -2.46 -12.66 -19.21
C LEU A 3 -3.48 -12.78 -18.06
N PRO A 4 -3.17 -12.28 -16.85
CA PRO A 4 -4.12 -12.29 -15.76
C PRO A 4 -5.14 -11.19 -16.02
N TYR A 5 -6.09 -11.45 -16.92
CA TYR A 5 -7.24 -10.58 -17.06
C TYR A 5 -8.07 -10.70 -15.76
N PRO A 6 -8.44 -9.56 -15.15
CA PRO A 6 -9.19 -9.58 -13.91
C PRO A 6 -10.54 -10.26 -14.13
N LYS A 7 -10.95 -11.10 -13.17
CA LYS A 7 -12.25 -11.80 -13.20
C LYS A 7 -13.45 -10.84 -13.11
N LYS A 8 -13.22 -9.60 -12.65
CA LYS A 8 -14.20 -8.54 -12.45
C LYS A 8 -13.88 -7.32 -13.33
N SER A 9 -14.89 -6.49 -13.58
CA SER A 9 -14.79 -5.28 -14.41
C SER A 9 -13.73 -4.31 -13.88
N LEU A 10 -12.88 -3.78 -14.77
CA LEU A 10 -11.96 -2.67 -14.46
C LEU A 10 -12.64 -1.29 -14.42
N TYR A 11 -13.96 -1.24 -14.57
CA TYR A 11 -14.74 -0.01 -14.67
C TYR A 11 -15.93 0.03 -13.70
N ALA A 12 -16.11 -1.00 -12.87
CA ALA A 12 -17.23 -1.07 -11.94
C ALA A 12 -16.76 -1.51 -10.55
N ALA A 13 -17.49 -1.09 -9.53
CA ALA A 13 -17.25 -1.51 -8.16
C ALA A 13 -17.52 -3.01 -7.95
N PRO A 14 -16.83 -3.69 -7.02
CA PRO A 14 -15.71 -3.19 -6.23
C PRO A 14 -14.43 -3.06 -7.07
N ILE A 15 -13.65 -2.00 -6.86
CA ILE A 15 -12.42 -1.74 -7.61
C ILE A 15 -11.41 -0.94 -6.79
N ARG A 16 -10.13 -1.10 -7.12
CA ARG A 16 -9.00 -0.37 -6.53
C ARG A 16 -8.25 0.39 -7.62
N ILE A 17 -7.95 1.66 -7.40
CA ILE A 17 -7.10 2.47 -8.28
C ILE A 17 -5.81 2.79 -7.54
N LEU A 18 -4.69 2.26 -8.03
CA LEU A 18 -3.36 2.54 -7.49
C LEU A 18 -2.59 3.45 -8.44
N VAL A 19 -2.11 4.57 -7.94
CA VAL A 19 -1.32 5.56 -8.70
C VAL A 19 0.07 5.69 -8.10
N ASP A 20 1.07 5.55 -8.95
CA ASP A 20 2.48 5.81 -8.67
C ASP A 20 2.87 7.21 -9.11
N THR A 21 3.57 7.95 -8.25
CA THR A 21 3.94 9.35 -8.48
C THR A 21 5.19 9.75 -7.71
N ARG A 22 5.64 10.99 -7.91
CA ARG A 22 6.62 11.68 -7.07
C ARG A 22 6.01 12.96 -6.50
N ILE A 23 6.42 13.33 -5.29
CA ILE A 23 5.83 14.46 -4.56
C ILE A 23 5.89 15.76 -5.37
N HIS A 24 7.03 16.09 -5.96
CA HIS A 24 7.19 17.31 -6.76
C HIS A 24 6.31 17.40 -8.02
N LEU A 25 5.70 16.29 -8.44
CA LEU A 25 4.78 16.28 -9.59
C LEU A 25 3.35 16.60 -9.17
N LEU A 26 3.05 16.69 -7.88
CA LEU A 26 1.71 16.95 -7.38
C LEU A 26 1.49 18.45 -7.17
N PRO A 27 0.43 19.03 -7.75
CA PRO A 27 0.04 20.40 -7.46
C PRO A 27 -0.34 20.58 -5.99
N GLY A 28 0.01 21.73 -5.41
CA GLY A 28 -0.36 22.11 -4.06
C GLY A 28 0.84 22.39 -3.16
N ASP A 29 0.62 23.23 -2.16
CA ASP A 29 1.66 23.70 -1.23
C ASP A 29 1.79 22.78 -0.01
N THR A 30 0.70 22.10 0.36
CA THR A 30 0.70 21.14 1.47
C THR A 30 0.51 19.71 0.98
N ASN A 31 0.88 18.73 1.82
CA ASN A 31 0.61 17.32 1.54
C ASN A 31 -0.90 17.06 1.43
N GLU A 32 -1.75 17.76 2.18
CA GLU A 32 -3.20 17.57 2.09
C GLU A 32 -3.76 18.11 0.76
N ASP A 33 -3.26 19.24 0.27
CA ASP A 33 -3.65 19.78 -1.04
C ASP A 33 -3.27 18.82 -2.15
N ARG A 34 -2.03 18.33 -2.13
CA ARG A 34 -1.50 17.35 -3.08
C ARG A 34 -2.29 16.05 -3.07
N ASN A 35 -2.62 15.55 -1.88
CA ASN A 35 -3.44 14.36 -1.71
C ASN A 35 -4.85 14.57 -2.28
N THR A 36 -5.47 15.68 -1.91
CA THR A 36 -6.84 16.03 -2.34
C THR A 36 -6.91 16.17 -3.86
N TYR A 37 -5.93 16.85 -4.46
CA TYR A 37 -5.84 17.03 -5.90
C TYR A 37 -5.84 15.70 -6.64
N LEU A 38 -4.89 14.80 -6.31
CA LEU A 38 -4.75 13.56 -7.06
C LEU A 38 -5.93 12.62 -6.83
N ILE A 39 -6.47 12.55 -5.62
CA ILE A 39 -7.61 11.70 -5.29
C ILE A 39 -8.87 12.17 -6.02
N ASN A 40 -9.15 13.48 -6.06
CA ASN A 40 -10.24 14.01 -6.85
C ASN A 40 -10.01 13.77 -8.35
N HIS A 41 -8.77 13.88 -8.84
CA HIS A 41 -8.46 13.57 -10.23
C HIS A 41 -8.75 12.11 -10.59
N ILE A 42 -8.41 11.17 -9.71
CA ILE A 42 -8.76 9.75 -9.84
C ILE A 42 -10.28 9.58 -9.86
N CYS A 43 -11.00 10.21 -8.92
CA CYS A 43 -12.45 10.09 -8.82
C CYS A 43 -13.16 10.64 -10.06
N HIS A 44 -12.72 11.78 -10.60
CA HIS A 44 -13.27 12.33 -11.83
C HIS A 44 -13.03 11.41 -13.02
N LEU A 45 -11.82 10.86 -13.16
CA LEU A 45 -11.49 9.97 -14.28
C LEU A 45 -12.35 8.70 -14.29
N HIS A 46 -12.54 8.08 -13.12
CA HIS A 46 -13.18 6.77 -13.02
C HIS A 46 -14.69 6.81 -12.76
N TRP A 47 -15.17 7.85 -12.08
CA TRP A 47 -16.54 7.90 -11.58
C TRP A 47 -17.26 9.21 -11.90
N LEU A 48 -16.63 10.14 -12.64
CA LEU A 48 -17.17 11.45 -12.99
C LEU A 48 -17.71 12.21 -11.75
N ALA A 49 -17.02 12.06 -10.62
CA ALA A 49 -17.43 12.59 -9.34
C ALA A 49 -16.23 13.06 -8.51
N GLU A 50 -16.50 13.91 -7.52
CA GLU A 50 -15.54 14.29 -6.49
C GLU A 50 -15.34 13.15 -5.48
N PHE A 51 -14.24 13.20 -4.72
CA PHE A 51 -14.02 12.30 -3.62
C PHE A 51 -15.11 12.44 -2.55
N ASN A 52 -15.70 11.29 -2.19
CA ASN A 52 -16.67 11.18 -1.11
C ASN A 52 -16.18 10.15 -0.09
N PRO A 53 -15.84 10.54 1.15
CA PRO A 53 -15.32 9.63 2.17
C PRO A 53 -16.32 8.60 2.68
N ILE A 54 -17.62 8.76 2.40
CA ILE A 54 -18.66 7.76 2.70
C ILE A 54 -18.60 6.60 1.71
N GLN A 55 -18.20 6.89 0.47
CA GLN A 55 -18.25 5.93 -0.65
C GLN A 55 -16.87 5.39 -1.04
N HIS A 56 -15.83 6.21 -0.83
CA HIS A 56 -14.46 5.92 -1.23
C HIS A 56 -13.57 5.82 -0.01
N ARG A 57 -12.62 4.89 -0.06
CA ARG A 57 -11.52 4.80 0.91
C ARG A 57 -10.25 5.28 0.23
N ARG A 58 -9.47 6.11 0.92
CA ARG A 58 -8.22 6.67 0.40
C ARG A 58 -7.05 6.31 1.28
N TYR A 59 -5.93 5.99 0.67
CA TYR A 59 -4.65 5.81 1.33
C TYR A 59 -3.57 6.52 0.53
N ALA A 60 -2.75 7.30 1.20
CA ALA A 60 -1.55 7.89 0.63
C ALA A 60 -0.37 7.39 1.44
N PHE A 61 0.66 6.88 0.77
CA PHE A 61 1.88 6.49 1.46
C PHE A 61 3.11 6.80 0.63
N SER A 62 4.06 7.46 1.28
CA SER A 62 5.42 7.62 0.82
C SER A 62 6.16 6.28 0.96
N THR A 63 7.06 5.97 0.03
CA THR A 63 8.03 4.90 0.28
C THR A 63 9.05 5.36 1.31
N ASP A 64 9.40 6.64 1.37
CA ASP A 64 10.38 7.17 2.32
C ASP A 64 9.75 7.59 3.66
N ARG A 65 10.52 7.43 4.74
CA ARG A 65 10.21 7.92 6.08
C ARG A 65 10.31 9.45 6.15
N PHE A 66 11.26 10.06 5.44
CA PHE A 66 11.44 11.51 5.39
C PHE A 66 11.32 11.98 3.94
N PRO A 67 10.08 12.12 3.44
CA PRO A 67 9.86 12.44 2.04
C PRO A 67 10.57 13.74 1.63
N THR A 68 11.36 13.64 0.58
CA THR A 68 11.91 14.76 -0.17
C THR A 68 11.03 15.03 -1.39
N GLU A 69 11.26 16.14 -2.09
CA GLU A 69 10.53 16.46 -3.32
C GLU A 69 10.65 15.34 -4.37
N SER A 70 11.76 14.60 -4.42
CA SER A 70 11.95 13.45 -5.32
C SER A 70 11.30 12.15 -4.87
N THR A 71 10.78 12.07 -3.65
CA THR A 71 10.30 10.83 -3.05
C THR A 71 9.12 10.26 -3.85
N ARG A 72 9.18 8.94 -4.07
CA ARG A 72 8.12 8.16 -4.68
C ARG A 72 6.97 7.99 -3.68
N CYS A 73 5.75 8.19 -4.17
CA CYS A 73 4.52 8.04 -3.40
C CYS A 73 3.53 7.17 -4.16
N LEU A 74 2.77 6.39 -3.40
CA LEU A 74 1.65 5.63 -3.91
C LEU A 74 0.34 6.17 -3.32
N PHE A 75 -0.66 6.29 -4.18
CA PHE A 75 -2.01 6.68 -3.83
C PHE A 75 -2.97 5.56 -4.21
N LEU A 76 -3.80 5.16 -3.26
CA LEU A 76 -4.80 4.12 -3.42
C LEU A 76 -6.17 4.70 -3.16
N VAL A 77 -7.08 4.53 -4.11
CA VAL A 77 -8.49 4.84 -3.95
C VAL A 77 -9.30 3.59 -4.21
N ASP A 78 -10.04 3.15 -3.20
CA ASP A 78 -10.91 1.99 -3.25
C ASP A 78 -12.37 2.44 -3.34
N TYR A 79 -13.16 1.79 -4.19
CA TYR A 79 -14.59 2.05 -4.35
C TYR A 79 -15.42 0.77 -4.27
N GLY A 80 -16.52 0.82 -3.52
CA GLY A 80 -17.43 -0.30 -3.30
C GLY A 80 -17.07 -1.19 -2.12
N HIS A 81 -17.76 -2.32 -2.02
CA HIS A 81 -17.63 -3.32 -0.96
C HIS A 81 -17.70 -4.73 -1.57
N THR A 82 -17.05 -5.68 -0.91
CA THR A 82 -17.18 -7.12 -1.16
C THR A 82 -18.15 -7.74 -0.17
N SER A 83 -18.69 -8.92 -0.49
CA SER A 83 -19.60 -9.63 0.41
C SER A 83 -18.85 -10.37 1.53
N SER A 84 -17.58 -10.69 1.31
CA SER A 84 -16.72 -11.41 2.25
C SER A 84 -15.24 -11.06 2.01
N LYS A 85 -14.40 -11.34 3.01
CA LYS A 85 -12.95 -11.11 2.93
C LYS A 85 -12.27 -11.99 1.87
N ASP A 86 -12.78 -13.20 1.63
CA ASP A 86 -12.23 -14.09 0.61
C ASP A 86 -12.41 -13.52 -0.81
N GLU A 87 -13.41 -12.66 -1.02
CA GLU A 87 -13.65 -11.98 -2.30
C GLU A 87 -12.75 -10.76 -2.53
N ASP A 88 -12.03 -10.28 -1.49
CA ASP A 88 -11.13 -9.13 -1.60
C ASP A 88 -9.98 -9.41 -2.59
N GLU A 89 -9.48 -10.65 -2.61
CA GLU A 89 -8.40 -11.09 -3.50
C GLU A 89 -8.80 -11.06 -4.99
N ASP A 90 -10.10 -11.11 -5.28
CA ASP A 90 -10.64 -11.00 -6.63
C ASP A 90 -10.99 -9.55 -7.02
N VAL A 91 -10.81 -8.56 -6.13
CA VAL A 91 -11.07 -7.15 -6.44
C VAL A 91 -9.99 -6.63 -7.40
N PRO A 92 -10.37 -6.11 -8.57
CA PRO A 92 -9.42 -5.63 -9.56
C PRO A 92 -8.67 -4.40 -9.08
N VAL A 93 -7.39 -4.34 -9.42
CA VAL A 93 -6.55 -3.16 -9.23
C VAL A 93 -6.19 -2.60 -10.59
N VAL A 94 -6.50 -1.33 -10.81
CA VAL A 94 -6.05 -0.56 -11.97
C VAL A 94 -4.83 0.25 -11.55
N TYR A 95 -3.77 0.15 -12.34
CA TYR A 95 -2.48 0.75 -12.01
C TYR A 95 -2.18 1.91 -12.97
N TYR A 96 -1.82 3.06 -12.40
CA TYR A 96 -1.40 4.24 -13.16
C TYR A 96 -0.09 4.81 -12.65
N LYS A 97 0.50 5.65 -13.49
CA LYS A 97 1.51 6.62 -13.12
C LYS A 97 0.97 8.04 -13.35
N TRP A 98 1.09 8.90 -12.34
CA TRP A 98 0.93 10.34 -12.51
C TRP A 98 2.22 10.95 -13.05
N THR A 99 2.08 11.78 -14.07
CA THR A 99 3.20 12.38 -14.81
C THR A 99 3.45 13.85 -14.47
N GLY A 100 2.61 14.45 -13.62
CA GLY A 100 2.52 15.90 -13.45
C GLY A 100 1.31 16.49 -14.14
N GLU A 101 0.79 15.81 -15.16
CA GLU A 101 -0.32 16.30 -15.98
C GLU A 101 -1.43 15.27 -16.17
N ASN A 102 -1.05 14.00 -16.38
CA ASN A 102 -1.98 12.94 -16.76
C ASN A 102 -1.71 11.64 -16.00
N LEU A 103 -2.78 10.85 -15.79
CA LEU A 103 -2.72 9.45 -15.39
C LEU A 103 -2.47 8.57 -16.61
N THR A 104 -1.35 7.84 -16.59
CA THR A 104 -0.94 6.93 -17.66
C THR A 104 -0.96 5.49 -17.17
N PRO A 105 -1.54 4.51 -17.92
CA PRO A 105 -1.59 3.12 -17.45
C PRO A 105 -0.19 2.58 -17.14
N LEU A 106 -0.04 1.95 -15.96
CA LEU A 106 1.23 1.37 -15.51
C LEU A 106 1.01 -0.06 -14.97
N PRO A 107 0.58 -1.02 -15.82
CA PRO A 107 0.25 -2.38 -15.38
C PRO A 107 1.46 -3.18 -14.83
N ILE A 108 2.69 -2.73 -15.09
CA ILE A 108 3.90 -3.40 -14.61
C ILE A 108 3.97 -3.46 -13.07
N LEU A 109 3.33 -2.52 -12.37
CA LEU A 109 3.23 -2.52 -10.90
C LEU A 109 2.56 -3.78 -10.36
N ALA A 110 1.67 -4.41 -11.14
CA ALA A 110 1.00 -5.66 -10.78
C ALA A 110 1.97 -6.84 -10.64
N TYR A 111 3.25 -6.70 -11.03
CA TYR A 111 4.27 -7.74 -10.87
C TYR A 111 5.22 -7.48 -9.69
N GLU A 112 5.16 -6.31 -9.06
CA GLU A 112 6.00 -5.96 -7.92
C GLU A 112 5.48 -6.63 -6.64
N ALA A 113 6.26 -7.55 -6.07
CA ALA A 113 5.85 -8.32 -4.89
C ALA A 113 5.52 -7.44 -3.68
N TRP A 114 6.30 -6.38 -3.45
CA TRP A 114 6.09 -5.47 -2.34
C TRP A 114 4.79 -4.66 -2.47
N ILE A 115 4.36 -4.34 -3.70
CA ILE A 115 3.05 -3.71 -3.96
C ILE A 115 1.92 -4.68 -3.61
N LYS A 116 2.00 -5.93 -4.09
CA LYS A 116 1.01 -6.96 -3.76
C LYS A 116 0.88 -7.15 -2.25
N ASN A 117 2.01 -7.25 -1.57
CA ASN A 117 2.03 -7.46 -0.13
C ASN A 117 1.49 -6.23 0.62
N LYS A 118 1.77 -5.00 0.19
CA LYS A 118 1.13 -3.80 0.77
C LYS A 118 -0.38 -3.80 0.57
N LEU A 119 -0.86 -4.10 -0.63
CA LEU A 119 -2.30 -4.15 -0.93
C LEU A 119 -3.03 -5.26 -0.17
N LYS A 120 -2.34 -6.36 0.16
CA LYS A 120 -2.91 -7.48 0.93
C LYS A 120 -2.86 -7.25 2.43
N TYR A 121 -1.71 -6.82 2.95
CA TYR A 121 -1.40 -6.86 4.38
C TYR A 121 -1.40 -5.49 5.07
N VAL A 122 -1.25 -4.38 4.34
CA VAL A 122 -1.20 -3.03 4.96
C VAL A 122 -2.45 -2.23 4.63
N TYR A 123 -2.91 -2.36 3.39
CA TYR A 123 -4.11 -1.73 2.89
C TYR A 123 -5.07 -2.79 2.33
N PRO A 124 -5.55 -3.75 3.15
CA PRO A 124 -6.57 -4.70 2.67
C PRO A 124 -7.83 -3.95 2.22
N PHE A 125 -8.52 -4.47 1.19
CA PHE A 125 -9.71 -3.82 0.64
C PHE A 125 -10.83 -3.69 1.67
N THR A 126 -11.06 -4.76 2.44
CA THR A 126 -11.88 -4.77 3.64
C THR A 126 -10.98 -4.80 4.89
N PRO A 127 -10.93 -3.71 5.68
CA PRO A 127 -10.12 -3.67 6.89
C PRO A 127 -10.50 -4.78 7.89
N PRO A 128 -9.51 -5.42 8.55
CA PRO A 128 -9.78 -6.47 9.53
C PRO A 128 -10.48 -5.89 10.76
N THR A 129 -11.36 -6.67 11.37
CA THR A 129 -11.92 -6.33 12.68
C THR A 129 -10.81 -6.43 13.75
N PRO A 130 -10.77 -5.49 14.73
CA PRO A 130 -9.68 -5.40 15.71
C PRO A 130 -9.41 -6.69 16.49
N TRP A 131 -10.42 -7.55 16.66
CA TRP A 131 -10.43 -8.66 17.61
C TRP A 131 -10.20 -10.05 17.01
N GLN A 132 -9.86 -10.18 15.73
CA GLN A 132 -9.62 -11.48 15.12
C GLN A 132 -8.24 -12.08 15.50
N ASP A 133 -8.15 -13.40 15.39
CA ASP A 133 -7.14 -14.28 15.99
C ASP A 133 -5.68 -13.91 15.65
N CYS A 134 -4.91 -13.48 16.66
CA CYS A 134 -3.48 -13.17 16.58
C CYS A 134 -2.60 -14.40 16.28
N ASN A 135 -3.15 -15.62 16.28
CA ASN A 135 -2.41 -16.82 15.92
C ASN A 135 -2.26 -17.05 14.41
N ASN A 136 -3.03 -16.36 13.57
CA ASN A 136 -2.92 -16.46 12.12
C ASN A 136 -1.54 -15.92 11.63
N PRO A 137 -0.71 -16.71 10.93
CA PRO A 137 0.59 -16.26 10.42
C PRO A 137 0.48 -15.06 9.46
N ASP A 138 -0.56 -14.97 8.63
CA ASP A 138 -0.80 -13.82 7.76
C ASP A 138 -1.07 -12.54 8.57
N ARG A 139 -1.78 -12.66 9.70
CA ARG A 139 -2.03 -11.53 10.61
C ARG A 139 -0.76 -11.09 11.33
N ARG A 140 0.09 -12.04 11.74
CA ARG A 140 1.40 -11.73 12.33
C ARG A 140 2.29 -10.98 11.35
N ARG A 141 2.34 -11.44 10.10
CA ARG A 141 3.03 -10.78 8.99
C ARG A 141 2.48 -9.36 8.73
N GLU A 142 1.17 -9.20 8.66
CA GLU A 142 0.49 -7.89 8.55
C GLU A 142 0.87 -6.94 9.69
N MET A 143 0.80 -7.40 10.95
CA MET A 143 1.16 -6.59 12.11
C MET A 143 2.63 -6.18 12.04
N LEU A 144 3.52 -7.12 11.74
CA LEU A 144 4.95 -6.86 11.64
C LEU A 144 5.29 -5.85 10.53
N LEU A 145 4.75 -6.03 9.34
CA LEU A 145 4.96 -5.10 8.22
C LEU A 145 4.42 -3.71 8.55
N SER A 146 3.27 -3.63 9.20
CA SER A 146 2.72 -2.37 9.71
C SER A 146 3.64 -1.73 10.74
N LYS A 147 4.14 -2.47 11.73
CA LYS A 147 5.09 -1.96 12.74
C LYS A 147 6.40 -1.46 12.12
N VAL A 148 6.89 -2.12 11.07
CA VAL A 148 8.11 -1.69 10.35
C VAL A 148 7.85 -0.38 9.61
N LEU A 149 6.75 -0.31 8.84
CA LEU A 149 6.38 0.86 8.04
C LEU A 149 6.02 2.07 8.91
N TRP A 150 5.36 1.87 10.05
CA TRP A 150 4.89 2.94 10.94
C TRP A 150 5.76 3.14 12.18
N SER A 151 7.03 2.73 12.14
CA SER A 151 7.94 2.68 13.29
C SER A 151 8.23 4.02 13.99
N THR A 152 7.82 5.16 13.40
CA THR A 152 7.88 6.50 14.01
C THR A 152 6.66 6.84 14.85
N SER A 153 5.58 6.07 14.73
CA SER A 153 4.43 6.11 15.63
C SER A 153 4.71 5.24 16.86
N SER A 154 4.01 5.47 17.96
CA SER A 154 4.04 4.67 19.19
C SER A 154 3.57 3.23 18.93
N GLY A 155 4.43 2.40 18.33
CA GLY A 155 4.10 1.05 17.88
C GLY A 155 5.11 0.39 16.94
N GLY A 156 6.35 0.90 16.82
CA GLY A 156 7.37 0.27 15.98
C GLY A 156 7.76 -1.15 16.39
N ALA A 157 8.46 -1.87 15.51
CA ALA A 157 8.92 -3.23 15.78
C ALA A 157 9.77 -3.29 17.07
N THR A 158 9.41 -4.20 17.98
CA THR A 158 10.11 -4.42 19.25
C THR A 158 11.38 -5.24 19.04
N ASP A 159 12.27 -5.29 20.03
CA ASP A 159 13.46 -6.16 19.94
C ASP A 159 13.08 -7.63 19.82
N ASP A 160 11.96 -8.05 20.44
CA ASP A 160 11.44 -9.41 20.32
C ASP A 160 10.87 -9.69 18.93
N ASP A 161 10.19 -8.73 18.30
CA ASP A 161 9.77 -8.82 16.89
C ASP A 161 11.01 -9.03 15.99
N LEU A 162 12.08 -8.27 16.23
CA LEU A 162 13.33 -8.35 15.47
C LEU A 162 14.08 -9.66 15.69
N ARG A 163 14.16 -10.18 16.92
CA ARG A 163 14.77 -11.48 17.22
C ARG A 163 13.97 -12.62 16.59
N SER A 164 12.64 -12.57 16.69
CA SER A 164 11.75 -13.56 16.08
C SER A 164 11.90 -13.59 14.55
N LEU A 165 12.03 -12.41 13.92
CA LEU A 165 12.35 -12.27 12.50
C LEU A 165 13.71 -12.84 12.12
N ARG A 166 14.75 -12.55 12.91
CA ARG A 166 16.09 -13.07 12.69
C ARG A 166 16.12 -14.61 12.74
N ASP A 167 15.38 -15.17 13.68
CA ASP A 167 15.37 -16.61 13.97
C ASP A 167 14.42 -17.39 13.02
N ASN A 168 13.67 -16.68 12.15
CA ASN A 168 12.78 -17.26 11.14
C ASN A 168 13.12 -16.80 9.71
N GLU A 169 13.84 -17.64 8.96
CA GLU A 169 14.28 -17.34 7.60
C GLU A 169 13.14 -17.08 6.61
N GLU A 170 12.00 -17.77 6.77
CA GLU A 170 10.84 -17.59 5.89
C GLU A 170 10.21 -16.20 6.06
N ASP A 171 10.00 -15.77 7.31
CA ASP A 171 9.44 -14.45 7.59
C ASP A 171 10.42 -13.32 7.23
N TRP A 172 11.73 -13.56 7.34
CA TRP A 172 12.75 -12.63 6.87
C TRP A 172 12.72 -12.44 5.36
N ALA A 173 12.68 -13.55 4.60
CA ALA A 173 12.58 -13.52 3.14
C ALA A 173 11.29 -12.84 2.69
N TRP A 174 10.17 -13.14 3.37
CA TRP A 174 8.89 -12.49 3.14
C TRP A 174 8.95 -10.99 3.39
N LEU A 175 9.52 -10.55 4.51
CA LEU A 175 9.62 -9.13 4.86
C LEU A 175 10.47 -8.37 3.84
N LYS A 176 11.60 -8.93 3.43
CA LYS A 176 12.46 -8.38 2.37
C LYS A 176 11.70 -8.22 1.05
N ALA A 177 10.86 -9.18 0.69
CA ALA A 177 10.04 -9.12 -0.53
C ALA A 177 8.83 -8.16 -0.40
N SER A 178 8.45 -7.79 0.82
CA SER A 178 7.27 -6.97 1.12
C SER A 178 7.56 -5.48 1.27
N LEU A 179 8.85 -5.12 1.36
CA LEU A 179 9.29 -3.74 1.54
C LEU A 179 9.88 -3.19 0.24
N ASP A 180 9.67 -1.89 0.04
CA ASP A 180 10.45 -1.16 -0.95
C ASP A 180 11.95 -1.32 -0.63
N PRO A 181 12.84 -1.52 -1.62
CA PRO A 181 14.25 -1.78 -1.38
C PRO A 181 14.95 -0.72 -0.52
N GLU A 182 14.60 0.57 -0.68
CA GLU A 182 15.19 1.66 0.09
C GLU A 182 14.75 1.60 1.55
N VAL A 183 13.46 1.32 1.79
CA VAL A 183 12.90 1.11 3.13
C VAL A 183 13.53 -0.09 3.82
N PHE A 184 13.68 -1.19 3.08
CA PHE A 184 14.30 -2.40 3.61
C PHE A 184 15.75 -2.14 4.04
N GLY A 185 16.50 -1.37 3.25
CA GLY A 185 17.88 -0.98 3.59
C GLY A 185 17.96 -0.22 4.92
N ALA A 186 17.10 0.79 5.10
CA ALA A 186 17.04 1.57 6.34
C ALA A 186 16.59 0.73 7.54
N PHE A 187 15.57 -0.12 7.36
CA PHE A 187 15.12 -1.06 8.39
C PHE A 187 16.23 -2.01 8.81
N LEU A 188 16.96 -2.60 7.84
CA LEU A 188 18.03 -3.54 8.11
C LEU A 188 19.16 -2.92 8.93
N TYR A 189 19.51 -1.67 8.63
CA TYR A 189 20.52 -0.92 9.38
C TYR A 189 20.09 -0.76 10.85
N GLU A 190 18.84 -0.32 11.08
CA GLU A 190 18.32 -0.11 12.44
C GLU A 190 18.13 -1.42 13.21
N ALA A 191 17.65 -2.47 12.55
CA ALA A 191 17.52 -3.79 13.15
C ALA A 191 18.89 -4.32 13.61
N ARG A 192 19.92 -4.20 12.77
CA ARG A 192 21.29 -4.58 13.13
C ARG A 192 21.80 -3.82 14.35
N ARG A 193 21.57 -2.51 14.42
CA ARG A 193 21.99 -1.67 15.56
C ARG A 193 21.36 -2.08 16.91
N ARG A 194 20.18 -2.71 16.90
CA ARG A 194 19.40 -3.01 18.11
C ARG A 194 19.60 -4.42 18.64
N ILE A 195 19.76 -5.42 17.75
CA ILE A 195 19.80 -6.84 18.14
C ILE A 195 21.13 -7.54 17.83
N TYR A 196 22.13 -6.81 17.32
CA TYR A 196 23.52 -7.25 17.15
C TYR A 196 24.47 -6.21 17.74
#